data_AF-A0A7C6IFC8-F1
#
_entry.id   AF-A0A7C6IFC8-F1
#
_cell.length_a   1.000
_cell.length_b   1.000
_cell.length_c   1.000
_cell.angle_alpha   90.00
_cell.angle_beta   90.00
_cell.angle_gamma   90.00
#
_symmetry.space_group_name_H-M   'P 1'
#
loop_
_entity.id
_entity.type
_entity.pdbx_description
1 polymer ?
#
loop_
_entity_poly.entity_id
_entity_poly.type
_entity_poly.pdbx_seq_one_letter_code
_entity_poly.pdbx_strand_id
1 'polypeptide(L)'
;PANVFVAGFIGSPAMNLLRTRADDGRVMLGNQVLPLPGGVVGDIIVGVRPEDATLGEGGIDATVALVEELGADSYVYAHLDGATPGSPDATVIARVGDGAAPPVGTRVSVVADPNKLHLFDAESGHRLN
;
A
#
# COMPACT_ATOMS: atom_id res chain seq x y z
N PRO A 1 -2.08 11.07 -9.49
CA PRO A 1 -1.46 10.56 -10.75
C PRO A 1 -2.54 10.15 -11.74
N ALA A 2 -2.41 10.41 -13.04
CA ALA A 2 -3.47 10.13 -14.03
C ALA A 2 -3.62 8.63 -14.39
N ASN A 3 -2.55 7.85 -14.21
CA ASN A 3 -2.53 6.41 -14.45
C ASN A 3 -1.52 5.72 -13.53
N VAL A 4 -1.56 4.39 -13.52
CA VAL A 4 -0.72 3.53 -12.67
C VAL A 4 0.77 3.69 -12.98
N PHE A 5 1.16 3.93 -14.24
CA PHE A 5 2.55 4.15 -14.61
C PHE A 5 3.14 5.40 -13.94
N VAL A 6 2.42 6.52 -14.01
CA VAL A 6 2.83 7.75 -13.31
C VAL A 6 2.80 7.56 -11.80
N ALA A 7 1.85 6.77 -11.27
CA ALA A 7 1.75 6.48 -9.84
C ALA A 7 2.96 5.68 -9.31
N GLY A 8 3.44 4.69 -10.07
CA GLY A 8 4.60 3.88 -9.70
C GLY A 8 5.95 4.55 -9.93
N PHE A 9 6.01 5.60 -10.77
CA PHE A 9 7.26 6.27 -11.11
C PHE A 9 7.50 7.58 -10.34
N ILE A 10 6.45 8.28 -9.92
CA ILE A 10 6.55 9.59 -9.27
C ILE A 10 6.32 9.50 -7.76
N GLY A 11 7.38 9.74 -7.01
CA GLY A 11 7.43 9.68 -5.55
C GLY A 11 8.66 8.89 -5.10
N SER A 12 9.29 9.31 -4.02
CA SER A 12 10.37 8.55 -3.37
C SER A 12 10.06 8.45 -1.88
N PRO A 13 9.66 7.28 -1.37
CA PRO A 13 9.48 6.01 -2.10
C PRO A 13 8.29 6.03 -3.09
N ALA A 14 8.27 5.07 -4.01
CA ALA A 14 7.18 4.92 -4.97
C ALA A 14 5.86 4.51 -4.28
N MET A 15 4.73 4.72 -4.94
CA MET A 15 3.41 4.33 -4.45
C MET A 15 3.30 2.81 -4.27
N ASN A 16 2.67 2.37 -3.18
CA ASN A 16 2.23 0.99 -3.04
C ASN A 16 1.11 0.74 -4.04
N LEU A 17 1.27 -0.24 -4.93
CA LEU A 17 0.28 -0.60 -5.95
C LEU A 17 -0.17 -2.04 -5.70
N LEU A 18 -1.42 -2.21 -5.26
CA LEU A 18 -1.96 -3.50 -4.84
C LEU A 18 -3.08 -3.91 -5.80
N ARG A 19 -2.86 -4.97 -6.59
CA ARG A 19 -3.89 -5.58 -7.42
C ARG A 19 -4.88 -6.35 -6.55
N THR A 20 -6.16 -6.11 -6.77
CA THR A 20 -7.24 -6.70 -5.97
C THR A 20 -8.57 -6.60 -6.72
N ARG A 21 -9.64 -7.15 -6.14
CA ARG A 21 -10.99 -7.08 -6.69
C ARG A 21 -11.90 -6.32 -5.73
N ALA A 22 -12.57 -5.30 -6.26
CA ALA A 22 -13.62 -4.58 -5.58
C ALA A 22 -14.95 -5.34 -5.70
N ASP A 23 -15.68 -5.40 -4.60
CA ASP A 23 -17.03 -5.95 -4.53
C ASP A 23 -17.91 -5.07 -3.65
N ASP A 24 -19.14 -4.82 -4.09
CA ASP A 24 -20.12 -3.95 -3.41
C ASP A 24 -19.53 -2.58 -2.97
N GLY A 25 -18.69 -1.96 -3.82
CA GLY A 25 -18.04 -0.69 -3.51
C GLY A 25 -17.07 -0.77 -2.32
N ARG A 26 -16.53 -1.96 -2.02
CA ARG A 26 -15.51 -2.18 -0.99
C ARG A 26 -14.35 -2.99 -1.54
N VAL A 27 -13.23 -2.91 -0.85
CA VAL A 27 -12.06 -3.75 -1.13
C VAL A 27 -11.50 -4.30 0.18
N MET A 28 -10.94 -5.51 0.11
CA MET A 28 -10.19 -6.10 1.21
C MET A 28 -8.69 -5.99 0.90
N LEU A 29 -7.94 -5.30 1.76
CA LEU A 29 -6.49 -5.21 1.70
C LEU A 29 -5.90 -5.86 2.96
N GLY A 30 -5.36 -7.07 2.82
CA GLY A 30 -5.03 -7.88 3.98
C GLY A 30 -6.28 -8.14 4.82
N ASN A 31 -6.26 -7.68 6.08
CA ASN A 31 -7.38 -7.77 7.01
C ASN A 31 -8.27 -6.52 7.04
N GLN A 32 -7.95 -5.49 6.23
CA GLN A 32 -8.65 -4.22 6.22
C GLN A 32 -9.78 -4.22 5.19
N VAL A 33 -11.02 -3.92 5.62
CA VAL A 33 -12.15 -3.67 4.71
C VAL A 33 -12.28 -2.18 4.50
N LEU A 34 -12.06 -1.72 3.27
CA LEU A 34 -12.03 -0.32 2.89
C LEU A 34 -13.21 0.02 1.98
N PRO A 35 -14.00 1.06 2.29
CA PRO A 35 -15.00 1.57 1.35
C PRO A 35 -14.32 2.27 0.17
N LEU A 36 -14.84 2.05 -1.03
CA LEU A 36 -14.40 2.71 -2.25
C LEU A 36 -15.39 3.81 -2.66
N PRO A 37 -14.92 5.01 -3.00
CA PRO A 37 -15.79 6.02 -3.59
C PRO A 37 -16.35 5.54 -4.94
N GLY A 38 -17.57 5.96 -5.27
CA GLY A 38 -18.14 5.79 -6.60
C GLY A 38 -18.68 4.40 -6.96
N GLY A 39 -18.79 3.47 -6.00
CA GLY A 39 -19.40 2.16 -6.25
C GLY A 39 -18.59 1.27 -7.20
N VAL A 40 -17.27 1.44 -7.20
CA VAL A 40 -16.33 0.67 -8.04
C VAL A 40 -16.47 -0.83 -7.75
N VAL A 41 -16.50 -1.63 -8.82
CA VAL A 41 -16.58 -3.11 -8.78
C VAL A 41 -15.65 -3.72 -9.84
N GLY A 42 -15.17 -4.93 -9.59
CA GLY A 42 -14.30 -5.66 -10.52
C GLY A 42 -12.80 -5.52 -10.18
N ASP A 43 -11.95 -5.93 -11.10
CA ASP A 43 -10.51 -5.96 -10.89
C ASP A 43 -9.93 -4.54 -10.95
N ILE A 44 -9.21 -4.15 -9.91
CA ILE A 44 -8.65 -2.81 -9.75
C ILE A 44 -7.22 -2.88 -9.20
N ILE A 45 -6.55 -1.73 -9.24
CA ILE A 45 -5.30 -1.49 -8.53
C ILE A 45 -5.57 -0.41 -7.49
N VAL A 46 -5.30 -0.71 -6.22
CA VAL A 46 -5.33 0.27 -5.15
C VAL A 46 -3.93 0.83 -4.94
N GLY A 47 -3.81 2.13 -5.18
CA GLY A 47 -2.62 2.92 -4.92
C GLY A 47 -2.69 3.57 -3.54
N VAL A 48 -1.65 3.36 -2.73
CA VAL A 48 -1.48 4.02 -1.43
C VAL A 48 -0.09 4.63 -1.37
N ARG A 49 0.02 5.94 -1.14
CA ARG A 49 1.32 6.57 -0.98
C ARG A 49 1.98 6.08 0.32
N PRO A 50 3.30 5.90 0.37
CA PRO A 50 3.98 5.50 1.61
C PRO A 50 3.65 6.41 2.80
N GLU A 51 3.51 7.71 2.58
CA GLU A 51 3.13 8.69 3.60
C GLU A 51 1.67 8.60 4.08
N ASP A 52 0.80 7.93 3.33
CA ASP A 52 -0.60 7.66 3.66
C ASP A 52 -0.81 6.22 4.19
N ALA A 53 0.28 5.49 4.41
CA ALA A 53 0.31 4.16 5.02
C ALA A 53 1.08 4.19 6.34
N THR A 54 0.54 3.54 7.36
CA THR A 54 1.12 3.50 8.71
C THR A 54 1.24 2.07 9.23
N LEU A 55 2.05 1.87 10.27
CA LEU A 55 2.08 0.60 10.98
C LEU A 55 0.98 0.57 12.05
N GLY A 56 0.24 -0.53 12.12
CA GLY A 56 -0.87 -0.71 13.05
C GLY A 56 -1.34 -2.16 13.15
N GLU A 57 -2.62 -2.35 13.47
CA GLU A 57 -3.27 -3.67 13.52
C GLU A 57 -4.37 -3.75 12.45
N GLY A 58 -4.71 -4.97 12.02
CA GLY A 58 -5.84 -5.21 11.11
C GLY A 58 -5.60 -4.75 9.66
N GLY A 59 -4.35 -4.56 9.27
CA GLY A 59 -3.94 -4.19 7.92
C GLY A 59 -3.41 -5.36 7.11
N ILE A 60 -2.42 -5.08 6.27
CA ILE A 60 -1.70 -6.05 5.47
C ILE A 60 -0.50 -6.57 6.28
N ASP A 61 -0.52 -7.86 6.59
CA ASP A 61 0.57 -8.51 7.33
C ASP A 61 1.82 -8.65 6.46
N ALA A 62 2.95 -8.21 7.00
CA ALA A 62 4.23 -8.20 6.33
C ALA A 62 5.40 -8.32 7.32
N THR A 63 6.58 -8.63 6.82
CA THR A 63 7.82 -8.70 7.60
C THR A 63 8.79 -7.62 7.13
N VAL A 64 9.30 -6.80 8.06
CA VAL A 64 10.23 -5.71 7.75
C VAL A 64 11.49 -6.25 7.07
N ALA A 65 11.79 -5.74 5.88
CA ALA A 65 12.94 -6.10 5.08
C ALA A 65 14.01 -5.00 5.06
N LEU A 66 13.59 -3.73 5.07
CA LEU A 66 14.47 -2.57 5.07
C LEU A 66 13.80 -1.42 5.82
N VAL A 67 14.62 -0.66 6.55
CA VAL A 67 14.25 0.63 7.12
C VAL A 67 15.14 1.69 6.48
N GLU A 68 14.52 2.71 5.88
CA GLU A 68 15.19 3.89 5.35
C GLU A 68 14.92 5.07 6.27
N GLU A 69 15.95 5.54 6.96
CA GLU A 69 15.86 6.68 7.89
C GLU A 69 16.11 8.00 7.15
N LEU A 70 15.12 8.90 7.19
CA LEU A 70 15.13 10.20 6.53
C LEU A 70 14.88 11.33 7.54
N GLY A 71 15.76 11.44 8.54
CA GLY A 71 15.69 12.47 9.56
C GLY A 71 14.58 12.18 10.58
N ALA A 72 13.48 12.94 10.54
CA ALA A 72 12.36 12.78 11.46
C ALA A 72 11.42 11.63 11.07
N ASP A 73 11.50 11.18 9.82
CA ASP A 73 10.68 10.10 9.30
C ASP A 73 11.54 8.88 8.98
N SER A 74 10.94 7.71 9.07
CA SER A 74 11.49 6.47 8.52
C SER A 74 10.48 5.83 7.57
N TYR A 75 10.95 5.26 6.47
CA TYR A 75 10.14 4.41 5.62
C TYR A 75 10.49 2.96 5.89
N VAL A 76 9.46 2.17 6.23
CA VAL A 76 9.56 0.75 6.47
C VAL A 76 9.11 0.03 5.21
N TYR A 77 10.04 -0.68 4.59
CA TYR A 77 9.78 -1.60 3.48
C TYR A 77 9.58 -2.99 4.08
N ALA A 78 8.40 -3.57 3.87
CA ALA A 78 8.04 -4.87 4.41
C ALA A 78 7.59 -5.81 3.29
N HIS A 79 8.05 -7.07 3.36
CA HIS A 79 7.62 -8.11 2.44
C HIS A 79 6.31 -8.73 2.92
N LEU A 80 5.32 -8.79 2.04
CA LEU A 80 4.02 -9.40 2.30
C LEU A 80 4.16 -10.87 2.66
N ASP A 81 3.50 -11.29 3.74
CA ASP A 81 3.50 -12.68 4.15
C ASP A 81 2.81 -13.53 3.06
N GLY A 82 3.51 -14.57 2.55
CA GLY A 82 2.98 -15.47 1.52
C GLY A 82 3.15 -14.99 0.07
N ALA A 83 3.73 -13.81 -0.16
CA ALA A 83 4.08 -13.37 -1.52
C ALA A 83 5.35 -14.05 -2.03
N THR A 84 5.43 -14.23 -3.36
CA THR A 84 6.63 -14.77 -4.00
C THR A 84 7.78 -13.76 -3.90
N PRO A 85 8.94 -14.13 -3.31
CA PRO A 85 10.09 -13.24 -3.21
C PRO A 85 10.51 -12.69 -4.59
N GLY A 86 10.74 -11.38 -4.67
CA GLY A 86 11.13 -10.70 -5.91
C GLY A 86 9.99 -10.37 -6.86
N SER A 87 8.73 -10.68 -6.52
CA SER A 87 7.59 -10.14 -7.27
C SER A 87 7.42 -8.63 -6.98
N PRO A 88 7.07 -7.81 -7.99
CA PRO A 88 6.92 -6.36 -7.81
C PRO A 88 5.82 -5.99 -6.79
N ASP A 89 4.85 -6.88 -6.60
CA ASP A 89 3.72 -6.68 -5.69
C ASP A 89 4.00 -7.27 -4.29
N ALA A 90 5.20 -7.81 -4.04
CA ALA A 90 5.54 -8.47 -2.76
C ALA A 90 5.95 -7.51 -1.65
N THR A 91 6.07 -6.21 -1.92
CA THR A 91 6.56 -5.23 -0.95
C THR A 91 5.52 -4.16 -0.71
N VAL A 92 5.34 -3.81 0.56
CA VAL A 92 4.57 -2.65 1.01
C VAL A 92 5.48 -1.71 1.79
N ILE A 93 5.26 -0.42 1.62
CA ILE A 93 6.06 0.65 2.22
C ILE A 93 5.14 1.51 3.07
N ALA A 94 5.51 1.74 4.33
CA ALA A 94 4.77 2.60 5.25
C ALA A 94 5.69 3.65 5.85
N ARG A 95 5.17 4.86 6.06
CA ARG A 95 5.85 5.88 6.84
C ARG A 95 5.67 5.59 8.33
N VAL A 96 6.78 5.67 9.06
CA VAL A 96 6.82 5.70 10.52
C VAL A 96 7.33 7.09 10.89
N GLY A 97 6.49 7.87 11.57
CA GLY A 97 6.84 9.21 12.07
C GLY A 97 7.67 9.15 13.35
N ASP A 98 7.47 10.13 14.25
CA ASP A 98 8.19 10.28 15.53
C ASP A 98 8.14 9.01 16.40
N GLY A 99 9.11 8.11 16.20
CA GLY A 99 9.19 6.81 16.85
C GLY A 99 10.30 5.98 16.24
N ALA A 100 10.82 5.01 17.00
CA ALA A 100 11.79 4.07 16.45
C ALA A 100 11.07 3.13 15.47
N ALA A 101 11.54 3.08 14.23
CA ALA A 101 11.08 2.09 13.27
C ALA A 101 11.34 0.66 13.79
N PRO A 102 10.45 -0.31 13.53
CA PRO A 102 10.68 -1.68 13.95
C PRO A 102 11.94 -2.27 13.29
N PRO A 103 12.70 -3.11 14.01
CA PRO A 103 13.88 -3.76 13.44
C PRO A 103 13.54 -4.64 12.22
N VAL A 104 14.52 -4.80 11.32
CA VAL A 104 14.45 -5.79 10.23
C VAL A 104 14.15 -7.19 10.78
N GLY A 105 13.26 -7.92 10.11
CA GLY A 105 12.75 -9.23 10.54
C GLY A 105 11.53 -9.15 11.46
N THR A 106 11.12 -7.96 11.90
CA THR A 106 9.91 -7.80 12.72
C THR A 106 8.66 -8.00 11.86
N ARG A 107 7.68 -8.74 12.39
CA ARG A 107 6.36 -8.84 11.77
C ARG A 107 5.53 -7.60 12.12
N VAL A 108 4.92 -7.00 11.11
CA VAL A 108 4.14 -5.77 11.19
C VAL A 108 2.83 -5.91 10.40
N SER A 109 1.88 -5.01 10.65
CA SER A 109 0.69 -4.86 9.80
C SER A 109 0.66 -3.44 9.24
N VAL A 110 0.50 -3.29 7.93
CA VAL A 110 0.43 -1.99 7.25
C VAL A 110 -1.02 -1.61 7.00
N VAL A 111 -1.41 -0.44 7.50
CA VAL A 111 -2.77 0.09 7.44
C VAL A 111 -2.81 1.27 6.47
N ALA A 112 -3.72 1.23 5.50
CA ALA A 112 -3.94 2.32 4.55
C ALA A 112 -5.01 3.30 5.06
N ASP A 113 -4.83 4.60 4.81
CA ASP A 113 -5.88 5.60 5.05
C ASP A 113 -6.99 5.49 3.99
N PRO A 114 -8.24 5.16 4.38
CA PRO A 114 -9.37 5.03 3.44
C PRO A 114 -9.66 6.31 2.64
N ASN A 115 -9.28 7.49 3.14
CA ASN A 115 -9.57 8.77 2.50
C ASN A 115 -8.50 9.20 1.48
N LYS A 116 -7.39 8.45 1.40
CA LYS A 116 -6.22 8.79 0.57
C LYS A 116 -5.95 7.79 -0.54
N LEU A 117 -6.88 6.87 -0.76
CA LEU A 117 -6.76 5.83 -1.78
C LEU A 117 -6.77 6.42 -3.20
N HIS A 118 -5.93 5.87 -4.06
CA HIS A 118 -5.93 6.13 -5.50
C HIS A 118 -6.36 4.86 -6.23
N LEU A 119 -7.48 4.90 -6.92
CA LEU A 119 -8.04 3.74 -7.57
C LEU A 119 -7.71 3.77 -9.06
N PHE A 120 -7.24 2.65 -9.60
CA PHE A 120 -6.98 2.50 -11.02
C PHE A 120 -7.69 1.25 -11.55
N ASP A 121 -8.15 1.35 -12.79
CA ASP A 121 -8.67 0.21 -13.54
C ASP A 121 -7.55 -0.80 -13.82
N ALA A 122 -7.78 -2.09 -13.57
CA ALA A 122 -6.72 -3.10 -13.68
C ALA A 122 -6.30 -3.44 -15.11
N GLU A 123 -7.17 -3.17 -16.09
CA GLU A 123 -6.94 -3.44 -17.51
C GLU A 123 -6.25 -2.25 -18.20
N SER A 124 -6.84 -1.06 -18.10
CA SER A 124 -6.35 0.15 -18.76
C SER A 124 -5.31 0.92 -17.95
N GLY A 125 -5.25 0.72 -16.62
CA GLY A 125 -4.37 1.46 -15.72
C GLY A 125 -4.77 2.92 -15.49
N HIS A 126 -5.90 3.36 -16.04
CA HIS A 126 -6.41 4.73 -15.83
C HIS A 126 -7.01 4.91 -14.44
N ARG A 127 -6.94 6.13 -13.94
CA ARG A 127 -7.45 6.48 -12.62
C ARG A 127 -8.99 6.59 -12.60
N LEU A 128 -9.59 6.09 -11.53
CA LEU A 128 -11.04 6.02 -11.32
C LEU A 128 -11.60 7.10 -10.37
N ASN A 129 -10.75 7.79 -9.58
CA ASN A 129 -11.16 8.76 -8.55
C ASN A 129 -10.29 10.02 -8.45
#